data_AF-A0A535YPH6-F1
#
_entry.id   AF-A0A535YPH6-F1
#
_cell.length_a   1.000
_cell.length_b   1.000
_cell.length_c   1.000
_cell.angle_alpha   90.00
_cell.angle_beta   90.00
_cell.angle_gamma   90.00
#
_symmetry.space_group_name_H-M   'P 1'
#
loop_
_entity.id
_entity.type
_entity.pdbx_description
1 polymer ?
#
loop_
_entity_poly.entity_id
_entity_poly.type
_entity_poly.pdbx_seq_one_letter_code
_entity_poly.pdbx_strand_id
1 'polypeptide(L)'
;MADNELRRFRAEKDHLFAHDPGSPLTPQQRSAFHGLVYFEENPKFVIHASIDRDVEPGDVVMATTAGDEQVYRRYGRVRFDVDGQRADLTLYASDDSDELFLPFRDATS
;
A
#
# COMPACT_ATOMS: atom_id res chain seq x y z
N MET A 1 -17.63 -12.60 -4.10
CA MET A 1 -17.41 -11.44 -4.99
C MET A 1 -16.01 -10.85 -4.82
N ALA A 2 -15.39 -10.87 -3.62
CA ALA A 2 -14.02 -10.38 -3.39
C ALA A 2 -12.89 -11.12 -4.14
N ASP A 3 -13.02 -12.44 -4.33
CA ASP A 3 -12.01 -13.28 -5.01
C ASP A 3 -11.70 -12.83 -6.46
N ASN A 4 -12.68 -12.23 -7.16
CA ASN A 4 -12.45 -11.73 -8.53
C ASN A 4 -11.70 -10.39 -8.52
N GLU A 5 -12.05 -9.49 -7.60
CA GLU A 5 -11.41 -8.17 -7.49
C GLU A 5 -9.94 -8.27 -7.07
N LEU A 6 -9.63 -9.11 -6.06
CA LEU A 6 -8.26 -9.34 -5.63
C LEU A 6 -7.40 -9.97 -6.73
N ARG A 7 -7.93 -10.97 -7.44
CA ARG A 7 -7.22 -11.60 -8.57
C ARG A 7 -6.97 -10.60 -9.70
N ARG A 8 -7.96 -9.78 -10.03
CA ARG A 8 -7.83 -8.74 -11.04
C ARG A 8 -6.75 -7.73 -10.63
N PHE A 9 -6.78 -7.25 -9.39
CA PHE A 9 -5.77 -6.33 -8.87
C PHE A 9 -4.35 -6.92 -8.94
N ARG A 10 -4.17 -8.20 -8.56
CA ARG A 10 -2.88 -8.88 -8.67
C ARG A 10 -2.40 -8.96 -10.13
N ALA A 11 -3.29 -9.36 -11.04
CA ALA A 11 -2.97 -9.45 -12.46
C ALA A 11 -2.62 -8.08 -13.09
N GLU A 12 -3.35 -7.02 -12.74
CA GLU A 12 -3.06 -5.65 -13.19
C GLU A 12 -1.69 -5.19 -12.65
N LYS A 13 -1.38 -5.48 -11.39
CA LYS A 13 -0.10 -5.12 -10.76
C LYS A 13 1.08 -5.89 -11.35
N ASP A 14 0.93 -7.19 -11.60
CA ASP A 14 1.94 -7.99 -12.31
C ASP A 14 2.18 -7.46 -13.71
N HIS A 15 1.11 -7.10 -14.43
CA HIS A 15 1.22 -6.51 -15.77
C HIS A 15 1.98 -5.18 -15.75
N LEU A 16 1.69 -4.30 -14.78
CA LEU A 16 2.41 -3.03 -14.59
C LEU A 16 3.92 -3.28 -14.40
N PHE A 17 4.30 -4.19 -13.50
CA PHE A 17 5.72 -4.48 -13.25
C PHE A 17 6.43 -5.09 -14.48
N ALA A 18 5.73 -5.93 -15.24
CA ALA A 18 6.29 -6.59 -16.42
C ALA A 18 6.45 -5.65 -17.63
N HIS A 19 5.46 -4.80 -17.90
CA HIS A 19 5.33 -4.14 -19.21
C HIS A 19 5.33 -2.61 -19.16
N ASP A 20 5.06 -2.00 -18.01
CA ASP A 20 4.91 -0.54 -17.95
C ASP A 20 6.25 0.18 -18.21
N PRO A 21 6.28 1.27 -18.99
CA PRO A 21 7.50 2.06 -19.18
C PRO A 21 8.09 2.56 -17.86
N GLY A 22 7.24 2.94 -16.89
CA GLY A 22 7.59 3.39 -15.55
C GLY A 22 7.80 2.26 -14.54
N SER A 23 7.83 0.98 -14.96
CA SER A 23 8.08 -0.12 -14.03
C SER A 23 9.45 0.03 -13.32
N PRO A 24 9.50 -0.25 -12.01
CA PRO A 24 10.73 -0.14 -11.21
C PRO A 24 11.75 -1.25 -11.51
N LEU A 25 11.39 -2.26 -12.30
CA LEU A 25 12.28 -3.36 -12.65
C LEU A 25 13.28 -2.95 -13.75
N THR A 26 14.55 -3.33 -13.56
CA THR A 26 15.58 -3.19 -14.62
C THR A 26 15.25 -4.09 -15.82
N PRO A 27 15.79 -3.81 -17.03
CA PRO A 27 15.55 -4.65 -18.21
C PRO A 27 15.88 -6.14 -18.00
N GLN A 28 16.94 -6.44 -17.24
CA GLN A 28 17.31 -7.81 -16.90
C GLN A 28 16.35 -8.46 -15.90
N GLN A 29 15.82 -7.70 -14.93
CA GLN A 29 14.81 -8.22 -14.01
C GLN A 29 13.48 -8.46 -14.73
N ARG A 30 13.08 -7.59 -15.66
CA ARG A 30 11.86 -7.77 -16.47
C ARG A 30 11.91 -9.04 -17.33
N SER A 31 13.06 -9.38 -17.92
CA SER A 31 13.17 -10.59 -18.76
C SER A 31 13.04 -11.90 -17.98
N ALA A 32 13.32 -11.87 -16.67
CA ALA A 32 13.17 -13.00 -15.75
C ALA A 32 11.93 -12.88 -14.83
N PHE A 33 11.06 -11.90 -15.06
CA PHE A 33 9.91 -11.64 -14.20
C PHE A 33 8.75 -12.59 -14.51
N HIS A 34 8.28 -13.30 -13.50
CA HIS A 34 7.17 -14.27 -13.61
C HIS A 34 5.94 -13.90 -12.76
N GLY A 35 5.92 -12.69 -12.20
CA GLY A 35 4.91 -12.22 -11.26
C GLY A 35 5.51 -11.86 -9.90
N LEU A 36 4.80 -11.02 -9.16
CA LEU A 36 5.12 -10.66 -7.79
C LEU A 36 4.83 -11.83 -6.84
N VAL A 37 5.57 -11.89 -5.74
CA VAL A 37 5.32 -12.86 -4.67
C VAL A 37 4.23 -12.30 -3.76
N TYR A 38 3.07 -12.96 -3.75
CA TYR A 38 1.94 -12.59 -2.91
C TYR A 38 1.77 -13.59 -1.76
N PHE A 39 1.40 -13.10 -0.57
CA PHE A 39 0.86 -13.94 0.48
C PHE A 39 -0.48 -14.56 0.05
N GLU A 40 -0.81 -15.73 0.61
CA GLU A 40 -2.12 -16.33 0.44
C GLU A 40 -3.23 -15.41 0.97
N GLU A 41 -4.40 -15.49 0.34
CA GLU A 41 -5.56 -14.72 0.82
C GLU A 41 -5.94 -15.19 2.22
N ASN A 42 -6.04 -14.24 3.14
CA ASN A 42 -6.46 -14.53 4.51
C ASN A 42 -7.52 -13.50 4.96
N PRO A 43 -8.80 -13.91 5.03
CA PRO A 43 -9.89 -13.04 5.44
C PRO A 43 -9.72 -12.40 6.82
N LYS A 44 -8.87 -12.96 7.70
CA LYS A 44 -8.59 -12.39 9.02
C LYS A 44 -7.88 -11.03 8.95
N PHE A 45 -7.22 -10.73 7.84
CA PHE A 45 -6.57 -9.44 7.59
C PHE A 45 -7.45 -8.47 6.81
N VAL A 46 -8.71 -8.81 6.55
CA VAL A 46 -9.70 -7.86 6.04
C VAL A 46 -10.25 -7.06 7.22
N ILE A 47 -9.65 -5.89 7.46
CA ILE A 47 -9.96 -5.03 8.59
C ILE A 47 -11.00 -3.97 8.21
N HIS A 48 -12.08 -3.91 8.98
CA HIS A 48 -13.05 -2.81 8.91
C HIS A 48 -12.84 -1.88 10.11
N ALA A 49 -12.41 -0.65 9.85
CA ALA A 49 -12.16 0.35 10.88
C ALA A 49 -12.66 1.73 10.46
N SER A 50 -13.05 2.55 11.42
CA SER A 50 -13.42 3.95 11.20
C SER A 50 -12.18 4.83 11.22
N ILE A 51 -12.12 5.81 10.32
CA ILE A 51 -11.04 6.80 10.28
C ILE A 51 -11.29 7.86 11.36
N ASP A 52 -10.37 7.93 12.33
CA ASP A 52 -10.26 9.02 13.28
C ASP A 52 -9.55 10.21 12.61
N ARG A 53 -10.26 11.33 12.51
CA ARG A 53 -9.78 12.57 11.89
C ARG A 53 -9.05 13.50 12.87
N ASP A 54 -9.05 13.16 14.16
CA ASP A 54 -8.34 13.90 15.20
C ASP A 54 -6.84 13.50 15.19
N VAL A 55 -6.13 14.04 14.22
CA VAL A 55 -4.69 13.86 14.03
C VAL A 55 -4.00 15.21 13.98
N GLU A 56 -2.75 15.25 14.44
CA GLU A 56 -1.96 16.47 14.37
C GLU A 56 -1.83 16.95 12.92
N PRO A 57 -2.20 18.21 12.64
CA PRO A 57 -2.07 18.75 11.30
C PRO A 57 -0.60 18.91 10.95
N GLY A 58 -0.25 18.61 9.71
CA GLY A 58 1.10 18.85 9.22
C GLY A 58 1.48 17.95 8.06
N ASP A 59 2.46 18.46 7.32
CA ASP A 59 3.05 17.77 6.19
C ASP A 59 4.14 16.79 6.67
N VAL A 60 4.26 15.69 5.94
CA VAL A 60 5.25 14.64 6.14
C VAL A 60 5.88 14.37 4.80
N VAL A 61 7.20 14.51 4.74
CA VAL A 61 8.00 14.21 3.56
C VAL A 61 8.41 12.75 3.63
N MET A 62 8.12 11.98 2.58
CA MET A 62 8.49 10.56 2.48
C MET A 62 9.30 10.31 1.21
N ALA A 63 10.35 9.49 1.32
CA ALA A 63 11.11 9.04 0.17
C ALA A 63 10.30 8.01 -0.64
N THR A 64 10.36 8.12 -1.96
CA THR A 64 9.73 7.22 -2.93
C THR A 64 10.74 6.18 -3.40
N THR A 65 10.26 5.09 -4.00
CA THR A 65 11.12 4.05 -4.59
C THR A 65 11.94 4.55 -5.79
N ALA A 66 11.55 5.68 -6.41
CA ALA A 66 12.29 6.32 -7.49
C ALA A 66 13.49 7.15 -6.99
N GLY A 67 13.63 7.34 -5.67
CA GLY A 67 14.67 8.18 -5.06
C GLY A 67 14.25 9.64 -4.85
N ASP A 68 13.05 10.02 -5.30
CA ASP A 68 12.47 11.34 -5.07
C ASP A 68 11.75 11.42 -3.72
N GLU A 69 11.46 12.64 -3.25
CA GLU A 69 10.64 12.89 -2.08
C GLU A 69 9.21 13.28 -2.48
N GLN A 70 8.21 12.83 -1.71
CA GLN A 70 6.82 13.22 -1.87
C GLN A 70 6.27 13.77 -0.56
N VAL A 71 5.49 14.85 -0.67
CA VAL A 71 4.85 15.51 0.47
C VAL A 71 3.46 14.93 0.68
N TYR A 72 3.19 14.53 1.91
CA TYR A 72 1.91 13.99 2.35
C TYR A 72 1.36 14.79 3.52
N ARG A 73 0.04 14.84 3.67
CA ARG A 73 -0.64 15.34 4.87
C ARG A 73 -1.19 14.18 5.67
N ARG A 74 -1.06 14.23 6.99
CA ARG A 74 -1.77 13.27 7.86
C ARG A 74 -3.28 13.43 7.66
N TYR A 75 -3.90 12.39 7.11
CA TYR A 75 -5.33 12.36 6.83
C TYR A 75 -6.09 11.89 8.06
N GLY A 76 -5.66 10.81 8.69
CA GLY A 76 -6.34 10.28 9.85
C GLY A 76 -5.64 9.05 10.40
N ARG A 77 -6.25 8.42 11.39
CA ARG A 77 -5.75 7.20 12.00
C ARG A 77 -6.87 6.17 12.12
N VAL A 78 -6.56 4.93 11.82
CA VAL A 78 -7.45 3.79 12.11
C VAL A 78 -6.90 3.02 13.29
N ARG A 79 -7.76 2.57 14.18
CA ARG A 79 -7.42 1.70 15.31
C ARG A 79 -8.23 0.42 15.17
N PHE A 80 -7.58 -0.72 15.30
CA PHE A 80 -8.20 -2.03 15.11
C PHE A 80 -7.48 -3.11 15.90
N ASP A 81 -8.13 -4.28 16.03
CA ASP A 81 -7.53 -5.48 16.60
C ASP A 81 -7.18 -6.45 15.46
N VAL A 82 -5.96 -6.97 15.48
CA VAL A 82 -5.47 -7.99 14.55
C VAL A 82 -4.76 -9.08 15.36
N ASP A 83 -5.17 -10.33 15.18
CA ASP A 83 -4.66 -11.49 15.95
C ASP A 83 -4.62 -11.26 17.48
N GLY A 84 -5.63 -10.56 18.01
CA GLY A 84 -5.75 -10.26 19.44
C GLY A 84 -4.82 -9.15 19.94
N GLN A 85 -4.13 -8.47 19.05
CA GLN A 85 -3.29 -7.31 19.35
C GLN A 85 -3.95 -6.03 18.83
N ARG A 86 -3.98 -5.00 19.69
CA ARG A 86 -4.39 -3.66 19.28
C ARG A 86 -3.29 -3.02 18.45
N ALA A 87 -3.66 -2.53 17.28
CA ALA A 87 -2.78 -1.78 16.38
C ALA A 87 -3.46 -0.49 15.94
N ASP A 88 -2.64 0.48 15.52
CA ASP A 88 -3.10 1.69 14.87
C ASP A 88 -2.21 2.04 13.68
N LEU A 89 -2.84 2.55 12.61
CA LEU A 89 -2.16 2.95 11.39
C LEU A 89 -2.59 4.36 10.98
N THR A 90 -1.63 5.15 10.54
CA THR A 90 -1.88 6.51 10.04
C THR A 90 -2.08 6.46 8.53
N LEU A 91 -3.12 7.16 8.06
CA LEU A 91 -3.40 7.37 6.65
C LEU A 91 -2.89 8.73 6.23
N TYR A 92 -2.35 8.80 5.01
CA TYR A 92 -1.74 9.98 4.44
C TYR A 92 -2.42 10.33 3.12
N ALA A 93 -2.62 11.62 2.87
CA ALA A 93 -3.16 12.13 1.61
C ALA A 93 -2.13 13.02 0.92
N SER A 94 -2.04 12.93 -0.41
CA SER A 94 -1.25 13.85 -1.25
C SER A 94 -2.19 14.73 -2.06
N ASP A 95 -1.70 15.84 -2.61
CA ASP A 95 -2.49 16.66 -3.54
C ASP A 95 -2.54 16.05 -4.96
N ASP A 96 -1.65 15.09 -5.26
CA ASP A 96 -1.53 14.46 -6.58
C ASP A 96 -2.49 13.28 -6.80
N SER A 97 -3.22 12.84 -5.78
CA SER A 97 -4.06 11.64 -5.82
C SER A 97 -5.24 11.73 -4.85
N ASP A 98 -6.38 11.17 -5.26
CA ASP A 98 -7.56 10.98 -4.40
C ASP A 98 -7.44 9.73 -3.50
N GLU A 99 -6.38 8.92 -3.69
CA GLU A 99 -6.12 7.73 -2.88
C GLU A 99 -5.38 8.05 -1.58
N LEU A 100 -5.69 7.31 -0.51
CA LEU A 100 -4.96 7.40 0.74
C LEU A 100 -3.78 6.44 0.74
N PHE A 101 -2.61 6.96 1.08
CA PHE A 101 -1.42 6.16 1.30
C PHE A 101 -1.38 5.65 2.74
N LEU A 102 -1.16 4.34 2.90
CA LEU A 102 -1.11 3.65 4.18
C LEU A 102 0.19 2.84 4.28
N PRO A 103 1.33 3.51 4.54
CA PRO A 103 2.59 2.83 4.78
C PRO A 103 2.60 2.22 6.18
N PHE A 104 3.03 0.97 6.29
CA PHE A 104 3.26 0.31 7.57
C PHE A 104 4.40 -0.69 7.46
N ARG A 105 4.88 -1.13 8.62
CA ARG A 105 5.84 -2.24 8.77
C ARG A 105 5.29 -3.24 9.75
N ASP A 106 5.70 -4.49 9.59
CA ASP A 106 5.32 -5.58 10.47
C ASP A 106 6.51 -6.53 10.67
N ALA A 107 6.29 -7.65 11.34
CA ALA A 107 7.35 -8.61 11.65
C ALA A 107 7.96 -9.31 10.41
N THR A 108 7.36 -9.16 9.23
CA THR A 108 7.82 -9.74 7.96
C THR A 108 8.63 -8.78 7.09
N SER A 109 8.78 -7.50 7.48
CA SER A 109 9.38 -6.41 6.69
C SER A 109 10.74 -5.92 7.17
#